data_AF-A0A1J6IRY9-F1
#
_entry.id   AF-A0A1J6IRY9-F1
#
_cell.length_a   1.000
_cell.length_b   1.000
_cell.length_c   1.000
_cell.angle_alpha   90.00
_cell.angle_beta   90.00
_cell.angle_gamma   90.00
#
_symmetry.space_group_name_H-M   'P 1'
#
loop_
_entity.id
_entity.type
_entity.pdbx_description
1 polymer ?
#
loop_
_entity_poly.entity_id
_entity_poly.type
_entity_poly.pdbx_seq_one_letter_code
_entity_poly.pdbx_strand_id
1 'polypeptide(L)'
;MDKISDQAIAFPHRKGNLLAVQYYAQWNEENDAKSNEYIEWLRGFYNKMAPFVSSSPRGAYINYLDMDLGVNMDDDYLLRNASSRYSSSVDAVERARAWGEKYFLNNYDRLVKAKTKIDPLNVFRHEQSIPPMLGSTQEHKYSSE
;
A
#
# COMPACT_ATOMS: atom_id res chain seq x y z
N MET A 1 7.48 19.11 -9.07
CA MET A 1 8.37 18.94 -7.88
C MET A 1 9.75 18.49 -8.35
N ASP A 2 10.42 19.30 -9.18
CA ASP A 2 11.38 18.74 -10.16
C ASP A 2 12.85 18.86 -9.73
N LYS A 3 13.09 19.59 -8.63
CA LYS A 3 14.44 19.82 -8.07
C LYS A 3 14.82 18.80 -6.98
N ILE A 4 13.92 17.90 -6.62
CA ILE A 4 14.13 16.87 -5.60
C ILE A 4 14.11 15.51 -6.30
N SER A 5 15.11 14.67 -6.04
CA SER A 5 15.12 13.29 -6.55
C SER A 5 13.92 12.51 -6.02
N ASP A 6 13.34 11.68 -6.88
CA ASP A 6 12.33 10.67 -6.58
C ASP A 6 12.76 9.67 -5.50
N GLN A 7 14.07 9.51 -5.27
CA GLN A 7 14.64 8.64 -4.24
C GLN A 7 15.05 9.37 -2.95
N ALA A 8 14.90 10.71 -2.90
CA ALA A 8 15.35 11.51 -1.76
C ALA A 8 14.59 11.19 -0.46
N ILE A 9 13.28 10.92 -0.58
CA ILE A 9 12.40 10.48 0.50
C ILE A 9 11.40 9.45 -0.07
N ALA A 10 10.57 8.84 0.79
CA ALA A 10 9.61 7.81 0.39
C ALA A 10 8.67 8.23 -0.76
N PHE A 11 8.22 9.49 -0.79
CA PHE A 11 7.31 10.02 -1.81
C PHE A 11 8.02 10.22 -3.17
N PRO A 12 7.69 9.42 -4.20
CA PRO A 12 8.48 9.30 -5.41
C PRO A 12 8.01 10.22 -6.55
N HIS A 13 6.79 10.77 -6.48
CA HIS A 13 6.17 11.49 -7.60
C HIS A 13 6.77 12.89 -7.77
N ARG A 14 7.90 12.97 -8.48
CA ARG A 14 8.71 14.18 -8.70
C ARG A 14 8.70 14.60 -10.17
N LYS A 15 9.87 14.91 -10.74
CA LYS A 15 10.07 15.32 -12.13
C LYS A 15 9.31 14.38 -13.08
N GLY A 16 8.57 14.97 -14.03
CA GLY A 16 7.73 14.24 -15.00
C GLY A 16 6.26 14.14 -14.60
N ASN A 17 5.89 14.40 -13.34
CA ASN A 17 4.49 14.48 -12.92
C ASN A 17 3.99 15.93 -13.07
N LEU A 18 2.96 16.13 -13.90
CA LEU A 18 2.38 17.46 -14.16
C LEU A 18 1.35 17.86 -13.10
N LEU A 19 0.51 16.92 -12.68
CA LEU A 19 -0.66 17.15 -11.82
C LEU A 19 -0.85 15.97 -10.87
N ALA A 20 -1.46 16.23 -9.73
CA ALA A 20 -2.10 15.23 -8.89
C ALA A 20 -3.60 15.55 -8.86
N VAL A 21 -4.44 14.55 -9.13
CA VAL A 21 -5.90 14.73 -9.23
C VAL A 21 -6.54 13.84 -8.18
N GLN A 22 -7.35 14.44 -7.31
CA GLN A 22 -8.15 13.73 -6.31
C GLN A 22 -9.60 13.65 -6.79
N TYR A 23 -10.18 12.46 -6.71
CA TYR A 23 -11.60 12.24 -6.96
C TYR A 23 -12.25 11.90 -5.62
N TYR A 24 -13.32 12.59 -5.25
CA TYR A 24 -14.07 12.28 -4.05
C TYR A 24 -15.56 12.40 -4.31
N ALA A 25 -16.33 11.52 -3.68
CA ALA A 25 -17.78 11.63 -3.56
C ALA A 25 -18.07 11.79 -2.05
N GLN A 26 -18.90 12.76 -1.72
CA GLN A 26 -19.30 13.05 -0.34
C GLN A 26 -20.83 13.07 -0.29
N TRP A 27 -21.38 12.47 0.76
CA TRP A 27 -22.81 12.48 1.03
C TRP A 27 -23.06 12.69 2.53
N ASN A 28 -24.28 13.11 2.86
CA ASN A 28 -24.74 13.27 4.24
C ASN A 28 -25.35 11.95 4.75
N GLU A 29 -25.44 11.78 6.07
CA GLU A 29 -26.01 10.60 6.75
C GLU A 29 -27.39 10.19 6.20
N GLU A 30 -28.24 11.16 5.84
CA GLU A 30 -29.56 10.93 5.22
C GLU A 30 -29.50 10.09 3.92
N ASN A 31 -28.34 10.07 3.25
CA ASN A 31 -28.10 9.35 2.01
C ASN A 31 -27.22 8.10 2.20
N ASP A 32 -26.96 7.64 3.42
CA ASP A 32 -26.13 6.45 3.67
C ASP A 32 -26.67 5.20 2.99
N ALA A 33 -28.00 5.09 2.85
CA ALA A 33 -28.64 4.02 2.10
C ALA A 33 -28.22 3.96 0.62
N LYS A 34 -27.68 5.06 0.06
CA LYS A 34 -27.17 5.18 -1.32
C LYS A 34 -25.65 5.12 -1.41
N SER A 35 -24.93 4.88 -0.31
CA SER A 35 -23.46 4.84 -0.26
C SER A 35 -22.85 3.97 -1.37
N ASN A 36 -23.42 2.78 -1.62
CA ASN A 36 -22.99 1.89 -2.68
C ASN A 36 -23.08 2.52 -4.09
N GLU A 37 -24.10 3.32 -4.37
CA GLU A 37 -24.25 4.00 -5.66
C GLU A 37 -23.12 5.03 -5.87
N TYR A 38 -22.78 5.78 -4.82
CA TYR A 38 -21.68 6.76 -4.87
C TYR A 38 -20.31 6.08 -5.03
N ILE A 39 -20.09 4.98 -4.32
CA ILE A 39 -18.86 4.19 -4.42
C ILE A 39 -18.70 3.61 -5.83
N GLU A 40 -19.74 2.99 -6.38
CA GLU A 40 -19.72 2.43 -7.73
C GLU A 40 -19.54 3.50 -8.81
N TRP A 41 -20.17 4.67 -8.63
CA TRP A 41 -19.93 5.80 -9.51
C TRP A 41 -18.47 6.25 -9.49
N LEU A 42 -17.87 6.37 -8.30
CA LEU A 42 -16.48 6.81 -8.15
C LEU A 42 -15.50 5.79 -8.76
N ARG A 43 -15.72 4.49 -8.52
CA ARG A 43 -14.96 3.40 -9.16
C ARG A 43 -15.08 3.43 -10.68
N GLY A 44 -16.30 3.60 -11.19
CA GLY A 44 -16.56 3.73 -12.62
C GLY A 44 -15.86 4.94 -13.24
N PHE A 45 -15.88 6.09 -12.55
CA PHE A 45 -15.19 7.30 -12.98
C PHE A 45 -13.66 7.12 -12.94
N TYR A 46 -13.12 6.55 -11.87
CA TYR A 46 -11.70 6.24 -11.75
C TYR A 46 -11.24 5.32 -12.90
N ASN A 47 -12.02 4.30 -13.25
CA ASN A 47 -11.71 3.41 -14.38
C ASN A 47 -11.74 4.14 -15.73
N LYS A 48 -12.72 5.03 -15.96
CA LYS A 48 -12.78 5.85 -17.19
C LYS A 48 -11.58 6.78 -17.35
N MET A 49 -10.95 7.20 -16.25
CA MET A 49 -9.76 8.05 -16.28
C MET A 49 -8.45 7.30 -16.57
N ALA A 50 -8.45 5.97 -16.56
CA ALA A 50 -7.25 5.14 -16.73
C ALA A 50 -6.36 5.50 -17.95
N PRO A 51 -6.88 5.80 -19.17
CA PRO A 51 -6.02 6.10 -20.32
C PRO A 51 -5.39 7.51 -20.29
N PHE A 52 -5.82 8.39 -19.38
CA PHE A 52 -5.39 9.79 -19.33
C PHE A 52 -4.43 10.10 -18.19
N VAL A 53 -4.18 9.14 -17.31
CA VAL A 53 -3.34 9.30 -16.11
C VAL A 53 -2.11 8.41 -16.20
N SER A 54 -1.25 8.44 -15.18
CA SER A 54 -0.08 7.56 -15.10
C SER A 54 -0.46 6.08 -15.23
N SER A 55 0.44 5.30 -15.83
CA SER A 55 0.29 3.87 -16.03
C SER A 55 1.62 3.14 -15.79
N SER A 56 1.54 1.85 -15.47
CA SER A 56 2.70 0.96 -15.24
C SER A 56 3.74 1.45 -14.19
N PRO A 57 3.34 1.69 -12.92
CA PRO A 57 2.00 1.53 -12.36
C PRO A 57 1.15 2.80 -12.45
N ARG A 58 -0.17 2.64 -12.30
CA ARG A 58 -1.06 3.78 -12.04
C ARG A 58 -0.76 4.34 -10.65
N GLY A 59 -0.05 5.47 -10.60
CA GLY A 59 0.47 6.06 -9.38
C GLY A 59 -0.64 6.56 -8.45
N ALA A 60 -0.39 6.47 -7.15
CA ALA A 60 -1.29 6.89 -6.08
C ALA A 60 -0.50 7.61 -4.98
N TYR A 61 -1.21 8.30 -4.09
CA TYR A 61 -0.59 9.03 -2.98
C TYR A 61 -1.00 8.42 -1.63
N ILE A 62 -0.04 8.02 -0.81
CA ILE A 62 -0.28 7.29 0.45
C ILE A 62 -1.20 8.00 1.45
N ASN A 63 -1.22 9.34 1.47
CA ASN A 63 -2.12 10.09 2.36
C ASN A 63 -3.57 10.11 1.86
N TYR A 64 -3.83 9.62 0.65
CA TYR A 64 -5.15 9.30 0.13
C TYR A 64 -5.25 7.77 0.05
N LEU A 65 -5.38 7.14 1.22
CA LEU A 65 -5.47 5.68 1.35
C LEU A 65 -6.66 5.16 0.54
N ASP A 66 -6.41 4.09 -0.21
CA ASP A 66 -7.37 3.49 -1.12
C ASP A 66 -7.26 1.96 -1.02
N MET A 67 -8.22 1.35 -0.33
CA MET A 67 -8.27 -0.09 -0.11
C MET A 67 -8.60 -0.86 -1.40
N ASP A 68 -9.17 -0.22 -2.42
CA ASP A 68 -9.45 -0.85 -3.73
C ASP A 68 -8.14 -1.18 -4.48
N LEU A 69 -6.99 -0.60 -4.08
CA LEU A 69 -5.67 -0.93 -4.62
C LEU A 69 -5.12 -2.28 -4.13
N GLY A 70 -5.77 -2.89 -3.13
CA GLY A 70 -5.40 -4.15 -2.52
C GLY A 70 -4.93 -3.99 -1.07
N VAL A 71 -5.01 -5.07 -0.29
CA VAL A 71 -4.68 -5.09 1.14
C VAL A 71 -3.81 -6.31 1.48
N ASN A 72 -3.12 -6.25 2.62
CA ASN A 72 -2.22 -7.29 3.13
C ASN A 72 -2.95 -8.58 3.53
N MET A 73 -4.22 -8.46 3.95
CA MET A 73 -5.09 -9.54 4.38
C MET A 73 -6.35 -9.51 3.51
N ASP A 74 -6.46 -10.45 2.58
CA ASP A 74 -7.71 -10.68 1.87
C ASP A 74 -8.59 -11.60 2.73
N ASP A 75 -9.88 -11.30 2.88
CA ASP A 75 -10.81 -12.14 3.68
C ASP A 75 -10.87 -13.58 3.12
N ASP A 76 -10.72 -13.75 1.80
CA ASP A 76 -10.60 -15.06 1.15
C ASP A 76 -9.34 -15.83 1.59
N TYR A 77 -8.26 -15.12 1.95
CA TYR A 77 -7.01 -15.72 2.43
C TYR A 77 -7.15 -16.24 3.88
N LEU A 78 -7.91 -15.56 4.73
CA LEU A 78 -8.22 -16.06 6.09
C LEU A 78 -9.14 -17.30 6.02
N LEU A 79 -10.09 -17.32 5.09
CA LEU A 79 -11.04 -18.42 4.93
C LEU A 79 -10.44 -19.66 4.27
N ARG A 80 -9.54 -19.51 3.29
CA ARG A 80 -8.87 -20.65 2.63
C ARG A 80 -7.68 -21.21 3.39
N ASN A 81 -7.09 -20.44 4.31
CA ASN A 81 -5.80 -20.77 4.90
C ASN A 81 -5.81 -20.95 6.43
N ALA A 82 -6.99 -21.13 7.04
CA ALA A 82 -7.11 -21.53 8.46
C ALA A 82 -6.32 -22.82 8.81
N SER A 83 -5.94 -23.60 7.80
CA SER A 83 -5.11 -24.80 7.88
C SER A 83 -3.61 -24.60 7.59
N SER A 84 -3.16 -23.48 7.02
CA SER A 84 -1.73 -23.14 6.90
C SER A 84 -1.44 -21.78 7.56
N ARG A 85 -1.13 -21.88 8.85
CA ARG A 85 -0.63 -20.79 9.72
C ARG A 85 0.77 -20.27 9.33
N TYR A 86 1.20 -20.48 8.08
CA TYR A 86 2.53 -20.13 7.59
C TYR A 86 2.43 -19.50 6.19
N SER A 87 1.79 -18.33 6.11
CA SER A 87 2.01 -17.44 4.96
C SER A 87 3.45 -16.91 5.08
N SER A 88 4.31 -17.25 4.13
CA SER A 88 5.70 -16.81 4.18
C SER A 88 5.77 -15.28 3.98
N SER A 89 6.74 -14.61 4.61
CA SER A 89 6.90 -13.15 4.43
C SER A 89 7.17 -12.72 2.99
N VAL A 90 7.78 -13.61 2.20
CA VAL A 90 8.00 -13.40 0.77
C VAL A 90 6.64 -13.18 0.09
N ASP A 91 5.63 -13.96 0.48
CA ASP A 91 4.28 -13.79 -0.05
C ASP A 91 3.65 -12.46 0.41
N ALA A 92 3.96 -11.98 1.62
CA ALA A 92 3.43 -10.71 2.11
C ALA A 92 4.03 -9.50 1.37
N VAL A 93 5.36 -9.49 1.18
CA VAL A 93 6.06 -8.43 0.45
C VAL A 93 5.60 -8.35 -1.00
N GLU A 94 5.43 -9.49 -1.66
CA GLU A 94 5.00 -9.54 -3.05
C GLU A 94 3.51 -9.22 -3.22
N ARG A 95 2.62 -9.64 -2.29
CA ARG A 95 1.22 -9.18 -2.29
C ARG A 95 1.13 -7.66 -2.12
N ALA A 96 1.88 -7.12 -1.17
CA ALA A 96 1.90 -5.69 -0.88
C ALA A 96 2.48 -4.85 -2.02
N ARG A 97 3.31 -5.43 -2.90
CA ARG A 97 3.88 -4.75 -4.07
C ARG A 97 2.79 -4.15 -4.98
N ALA A 98 1.63 -4.80 -5.08
CA ALA A 98 0.50 -4.36 -5.91
C ALA A 98 0.01 -2.93 -5.60
N TRP A 99 -0.08 -2.57 -4.32
CA TRP A 99 -0.39 -1.20 -3.87
C TRP A 99 0.88 -0.40 -3.54
N GLY A 100 1.92 -1.07 -3.05
CA GLY A 100 3.17 -0.46 -2.60
C GLY A 100 3.90 0.28 -3.71
N GLU A 101 3.99 -0.29 -4.91
CA GLU A 101 4.60 0.38 -6.05
C GLU A 101 3.74 1.53 -6.60
N LYS A 102 2.42 1.50 -6.43
CA LYS A 102 1.56 2.64 -6.78
C LYS A 102 1.86 3.85 -5.90
N TYR A 103 2.10 3.64 -4.61
CA TYR A 103 2.42 4.70 -3.66
C TYR A 103 3.88 5.15 -3.68
N PHE A 104 4.80 4.20 -3.82
CA PHE A 104 6.24 4.42 -3.56
C PHE A 104 7.14 4.18 -4.77
N LEU A 105 6.61 3.65 -5.89
CA LEU A 105 7.40 3.29 -7.07
C LEU A 105 8.66 2.50 -6.64
N ASN A 106 9.82 2.87 -7.20
CA ASN A 106 11.12 2.24 -6.93
C ASN A 106 11.59 2.39 -5.47
N ASN A 107 10.93 3.20 -4.63
CA ASN A 107 11.27 3.30 -3.20
C ASN A 107 10.72 2.13 -2.37
N TYR A 108 9.78 1.32 -2.89
CA TYR A 108 9.09 0.29 -2.12
C TYR A 108 10.06 -0.70 -1.45
N ASP A 109 11.01 -1.26 -2.19
CA ASP A 109 11.96 -2.24 -1.65
C ASP A 109 12.85 -1.65 -0.53
N ARG A 110 13.21 -0.36 -0.65
CA ARG A 110 13.96 0.35 0.40
C ARG A 110 13.13 0.52 1.67
N LEU A 111 11.81 0.74 1.54
CA LEU A 111 10.89 0.83 2.67
C LEU A 111 10.70 -0.52 3.36
N VAL A 112 10.58 -1.62 2.60
CA VAL A 112 10.54 -2.98 3.15
C VAL A 112 11.79 -3.28 3.98
N LYS A 113 12.99 -2.92 3.47
CA LYS A 113 14.25 -3.06 4.22
C LYS A 113 14.26 -2.23 5.50
N ALA A 114 13.79 -0.98 5.45
CA ALA A 114 13.71 -0.13 6.62
C ALA A 114 12.75 -0.70 7.67
N LYS A 115 11.54 -1.11 7.26
CA LYS A 115 10.54 -1.76 8.10
C LYS A 115 11.07 -3.02 8.77
N THR A 116 11.75 -3.87 8.00
CA THR A 116 12.36 -5.12 8.49
C THR A 116 13.35 -4.84 9.63
N LYS A 117 14.14 -3.77 9.51
CA LYS A 117 15.13 -3.41 10.53
C LYS A 117 14.51 -2.83 11.79
N ILE A 118 13.52 -1.94 11.64
CA ILE A 118 12.99 -1.15 12.76
C ILE A 118 11.83 -1.83 13.49
N ASP A 119 11.07 -2.69 12.80
CA ASP A 119 9.92 -3.40 13.34
C ASP A 119 9.81 -4.82 12.75
N PRO A 120 10.78 -5.71 13.06
CA PRO A 120 10.82 -7.07 12.53
C PRO A 120 9.64 -7.95 12.99
N LEU A 121 9.04 -7.62 14.13
CA LEU A 121 7.86 -8.33 14.67
C LEU A 121 6.54 -7.79 14.10
N ASN A 122 6.60 -6.78 13.24
CA ASN A 122 5.44 -6.16 12.61
C ASN A 122 4.38 -5.67 13.62
N VAL A 123 4.83 -5.06 14.72
CA VAL A 123 3.97 -4.51 15.77
C VAL A 123 3.09 -3.40 15.21
N PHE A 124 3.68 -2.48 14.44
CA PHE A 124 2.97 -1.37 13.81
C PHE A 124 2.45 -1.79 12.43
N ARG A 125 1.20 -2.23 12.35
CA ARG A 125 0.60 -2.72 11.11
C ARG A 125 -0.85 -2.30 10.94
N HIS A 126 -1.26 -2.23 9.69
CA HIS A 126 -2.63 -2.06 9.20
C HIS A 126 -2.75 -2.73 7.81
N GLU A 127 -3.91 -2.62 7.18
CA GLU A 127 -4.31 -3.29 5.93
C GLU A 127 -3.38 -3.00 4.76
N GLN A 128 -2.67 -1.87 4.75
CA GLN A 128 -1.69 -1.49 3.71
C GLN A 128 -0.36 -1.02 4.34
N SER A 129 -0.02 -1.56 5.52
CA SER A 129 1.30 -1.31 6.11
C SER A 129 2.40 -2.03 5.33
N ILE A 130 3.57 -1.41 5.19
CA ILE A 130 4.74 -2.07 4.59
C ILE A 130 5.04 -3.34 5.42
N PRO A 131 5.09 -4.53 4.80
CA PRO A 131 5.43 -5.76 5.52
C PRO A 131 6.96 -5.87 5.71
N PRO A 132 7.44 -6.41 6.85
CA PRO A 132 8.83 -6.79 7.01
C PRO A 132 9.13 -8.13 6.29
N MET A 133 10.39 -8.35 5.94
CA MET A 133 10.89 -9.67 5.52
C MET A 133 11.08 -10.55 6.77
N LEU A 134 10.50 -11.76 6.81
CA LEU A 134 10.80 -12.77 7.83
C LEU A 134 12.13 -13.44 7.45
N GLY A 135 13.15 -13.28 8.28
CA GLY A 135 14.47 -13.86 8.05
C GLY A 135 15.62 -13.20 8.81
N SER A 136 15.41 -12.07 9.48
CA SER A 136 16.44 -11.44 10.33
C SER A 136 16.04 -11.42 11.80
N THR A 137 15.70 -12.57 12.36
CA THR A 137 15.90 -12.76 13.80
C THR A 137 17.41 -12.76 14.01
N GLN A 138 18.01 -11.59 14.23
CA GLN A 138 19.28 -11.59 14.93
C GLN A 138 18.95 -12.15 16.31
N GLU A 139 19.45 -13.34 16.61
CA GLU A 139 19.54 -13.82 17.97
C GLU A 139 20.29 -12.74 18.76
N HIS A 140 19.54 -11.89 19.45
CA HIS A 140 20.11 -11.09 20.52
C HIS A 140 20.51 -12.08 21.60
N LYS A 141 21.75 -12.56 21.53
CA LYS A 141 22.42 -13.19 22.66
C LYS A 141 22.40 -12.16 23.77
N TYR A 142 21.48 -12.31 24.72
CA TYR A 142 21.60 -11.68 26.01
C TYR A 142 22.91 -12.19 26.62
N SER A 143 23.94 -11.36 26.58
CA SER A 143 25.10 -11.54 27.44
C SER A 143 24.60 -11.21 28.84
N SER A 144 24.38 -12.24 29.65
CA SER A 144 24.28 -12.11 31.09
C SER A 144 25.66 -11.68 31.61
N GLU A 145 25.75 -10.46 32.14
CA GLU A 145 26.70 -10.11 33.20
C GLU A 145 26.08 -10.42 34.56
#